data_AF-A0A6G8JGV3-F1
#
_entry.id   AF-A0A6G8JGV3-F1
#
_cell.length_a   1.000
_cell.length_b   1.000
_cell.length_c   1.000
_cell.angle_alpha   90.00
_cell.angle_beta   90.00
_cell.angle_gamma   90.00
#
_symmetry.space_group_name_H-M   'P 1'
#
loop_
_entity.id
_entity.type
_entity.pdbx_description
1 polymer ?
#
loop_
_entity_poly.entity_id
_entity_poly.type
_entity_poly.pdbx_seq_one_letter_code
_entity_poly.pdbx_strand_id
1 'polypeptide(L)'
;MSKEQIELTRQDLIVGHVYEAKRKQVNPYREINDRQILWIGKEFYKDEYQEVVQYDSPTVRSGQNYPKVSVIKFLKWAKSDVTVEMPKGEWRIE
;
A
#
# COMPACT_ATOMS: atom_id res chain seq x y z
N MET A 1 -9.60 -19.18 -17.46
CA MET A 1 -9.57 -17.82 -18.04
C MET A 1 -8.72 -16.96 -17.11
N SER A 2 -7.50 -16.61 -17.49
CA SER A 2 -6.69 -15.66 -16.72
C SER A 2 -7.34 -14.29 -16.85
N LYS A 3 -7.81 -13.71 -15.73
CA LYS A 3 -8.16 -12.29 -15.72
C LYS A 3 -6.88 -11.53 -16.11
N GLU A 4 -6.96 -10.72 -17.15
CA GLU A 4 -5.92 -9.76 -17.50
C GLU A 4 -5.78 -8.83 -16.28
N GLN A 5 -4.73 -9.06 -15.50
CA GLN A 5 -4.50 -8.29 -14.28
C GLN A 5 -3.78 -7.04 -14.74
N ILE A 6 -4.50 -5.93 -14.87
CA ILE A 6 -3.93 -4.63 -15.17
C ILE A 6 -2.90 -4.34 -14.07
N GLU A 7 -1.62 -4.32 -14.44
CA GLU A 7 -0.57 -3.96 -13.49
C GLU A 7 -0.63 -2.46 -13.22
N LEU A 8 -0.67 -2.09 -11.94
CA LEU A 8 -0.58 -0.70 -11.52
C LEU A 8 0.76 -0.11 -11.95
N THR A 9 0.71 1.15 -12.37
CA THR A 9 1.85 2.00 -12.67
C THR A 9 2.01 3.06 -11.59
N ARG A 10 3.09 3.84 -11.67
CA ARG A 10 3.33 4.95 -10.74
C ARG A 10 2.19 5.99 -10.77
N GLN A 11 1.58 6.21 -11.93
CA GLN A 11 0.49 7.18 -12.12
C GLN A 11 -0.79 6.78 -11.38
N ASP A 12 -0.98 5.49 -11.13
CA ASP A 12 -2.13 4.96 -10.39
C ASP A 12 -1.99 5.11 -8.87
N LEU A 13 -0.79 5.47 -8.37
CA LEU A 13 -0.52 5.67 -6.95
C LEU A 13 -0.89 7.09 -6.50
N ILE A 14 -1.92 7.19 -5.66
CA ILE A 14 -2.54 8.43 -5.20
C ILE A 14 -2.38 8.52 -3.68
N VAL A 15 -1.95 9.68 -3.18
CA VAL A 15 -1.86 9.94 -1.74
C VAL A 15 -3.27 9.96 -1.13
N GLY A 16 -3.46 9.29 -0.01
CA GLY A 16 -4.73 9.11 0.68
C GLY A 16 -5.50 7.84 0.28
N HIS A 17 -5.16 7.23 -0.85
CA HIS A 17 -5.81 6.01 -1.35
C HIS A 17 -5.25 4.75 -0.68
N VAL A 18 -6.07 3.69 -0.65
CA VAL A 18 -5.77 2.39 -0.05
C VAL A 18 -5.65 1.34 -1.14
N TYR A 19 -4.58 0.54 -1.09
CA TYR A 19 -4.29 -0.50 -2.08
C TYR A 19 -4.27 -1.87 -1.43
N GLU A 20 -4.73 -2.88 -2.15
CA GLU A 20 -4.65 -4.27 -1.73
C GLU A 20 -3.41 -4.98 -2.29
N ALA A 21 -2.96 -6.03 -1.61
CA ALA A 21 -1.84 -6.85 -2.05
C ALA A 21 -2.22 -7.84 -3.18
N LYS A 22 -1.28 -8.15 -4.09
CA LYS A 22 -1.40 -9.27 -5.05
C LYS A 22 -1.63 -10.61 -4.34
N ARG A 23 -1.01 -10.79 -3.18
CA ARG A 23 -1.23 -11.93 -2.28
C ARG A 23 -1.83 -11.41 -0.97
N LYS A 24 -3.10 -11.72 -0.75
CA LYS A 24 -3.83 -11.34 0.47
C LYS A 24 -3.07 -11.81 1.71
N GLN A 25 -2.89 -10.90 2.64
CA GLN A 25 -2.34 -11.16 3.96
C GLN A 25 -3.32 -10.63 4.97
N VAL A 26 -3.53 -11.39 6.04
CA VAL A 26 -4.50 -11.10 7.07
C VAL A 26 -3.80 -11.20 8.42
N ASN A 27 -4.03 -10.22 9.29
CA ASN A 27 -3.45 -10.23 10.63
C ASN A 27 -4.27 -11.14 11.58
N PRO A 28 -3.81 -11.39 12.83
CA PRO A 28 -4.56 -12.22 13.79
C PRO A 28 -5.97 -11.71 14.14
N TYR A 29 -6.29 -10.45 13.85
CA TYR A 29 -7.60 -9.82 14.08
C TYR A 29 -8.50 -9.86 12.84
N ARG A 30 -8.13 -10.61 11.80
CA ARG A 30 -8.83 -10.74 10.51
C ARG A 30 -8.80 -9.49 9.63
N GLU A 31 -8.02 -8.47 9.98
CA GLU A 31 -7.85 -7.29 9.14
C GLU A 31 -6.96 -7.62 7.94
N ILE A 32 -7.41 -7.23 6.75
CA ILE A 32 -6.65 -7.37 5.52
C ILE A 32 -5.52 -6.35 5.56
N ASN A 33 -4.29 -6.79 5.29
CA ASN A 33 -3.09 -5.93 5.30
C ASN A 33 -3.02 -5.02 4.06
N ASP A 34 -4.10 -4.30 3.78
CA ASP A 34 -4.17 -3.22 2.81
C ASP A 34 -3.30 -2.05 3.28
N ARG A 35 -2.81 -1.24 2.34
CA ARG A 35 -1.90 -0.12 2.64
C ARG A 35 -2.45 1.19 2.15
N GLN A 36 -2.63 2.14 3.06
CA GLN A 36 -2.98 3.51 2.71
C GLN A 36 -1.73 4.32 2.42
N ILE A 37 -1.64 4.94 1.26
CA ILE A 37 -0.52 5.84 0.96
C ILE A 37 -0.70 7.13 1.75
N LEU A 38 0.26 7.44 2.62
CA LEU A 38 0.28 8.70 3.37
C LEU A 38 1.09 9.78 2.64
N TRP A 39 2.13 9.38 1.92
CA TRP A 39 3.00 10.30 1.22
C TRP A 39 3.78 9.59 0.10
N ILE A 40 4.06 10.32 -0.97
CA ILE A 40 4.99 9.90 -2.02
C ILE A 40 6.00 11.02 -2.25
N GLY A 41 7.28 10.69 -2.28
CA GLY A 41 8.32 11.65 -2.64
C GLY A 41 9.66 10.99 -2.90
N LYS A 42 10.75 11.76 -2.82
CA LYS A 42 12.09 11.30 -3.16
C LYS A 42 12.96 11.20 -1.92
N GLU A 43 13.68 10.11 -1.78
CA GLU A 43 14.68 9.90 -0.73
C GLU A 43 15.99 9.41 -1.34
N PHE A 44 17.11 9.84 -0.74
CA PHE A 44 18.44 9.40 -1.13
C PHE A 44 18.78 8.08 -0.43
N TYR A 45 19.12 7.05 -1.21
CA TYR A 45 19.47 5.73 -0.69
C TYR A 45 20.48 5.06 -1.62
N LYS A 46 21.57 4.50 -1.05
CA LYS A 46 22.64 3.83 -1.82
C LYS A 46 23.10 4.62 -3.04
N ASP A 47 23.45 5.88 -2.80
CA ASP A 47 24.02 6.78 -3.79
C ASP A 47 23.08 7.22 -4.94
N GLU A 48 21.78 6.94 -4.85
CA GLU A 48 20.78 7.42 -5.80
C GLU A 48 19.52 7.99 -5.13
N TYR A 49 18.87 8.94 -5.80
CA TYR A 49 17.52 9.37 -5.41
C TYR A 49 16.49 8.39 -5.99
N GLN A 50 15.68 7.81 -5.12
CA GLN A 50 14.56 6.97 -5.51
C GLN A 50 13.24 7.56 -5.01
N GLU A 51 12.17 7.31 -5.76
CA GLU A 51 10.83 7.59 -5.26
C GLU A 51 10.40 6.54 -4.24
N VAL A 52 9.85 7.01 -3.13
CA VAL A 52 9.38 6.21 -2.01
C VAL A 52 7.93 6.50 -1.70
N VAL A 53 7.24 5.47 -1.23
CA VAL A 53 5.89 5.50 -0.68
C VAL A 53 6.01 5.30 0.82
N GLN A 54 5.48 6.25 1.59
CA GLN A 54 5.17 6.04 3.01
C GLN A 54 3.72 5.62 3.14
N TYR A 55 3.44 4.60 3.94
CA TYR A 55 2.09 4.06 4.06
C TYR A 55 1.69 3.73 5.50
N ASP A 56 0.38 3.67 5.73
CA ASP A 56 -0.24 3.08 6.90
C ASP A 56 -0.81 1.69 6.57
N SER A 57 -1.01 0.84 7.58
CA SER A 57 -1.64 -0.48 7.44
C SER A 57 -2.16 -0.98 8.79
N PRO A 58 -3.06 -1.98 8.84
CA PRO A 58 -3.54 -2.55 10.11
C PRO A 58 -2.45 -3.21 10.97
N THR A 59 -1.23 -3.36 10.43
CA THR A 59 -0.08 -3.87 11.19
C THR A 59 0.78 -2.76 11.81
N VAL A 60 0.55 -1.50 11.43
CA VAL A 60 1.22 -0.33 12.01
C VAL A 60 0.50 0.04 13.30
N ARG A 61 1.21 -0.07 14.43
CA ARG A 61 0.62 0.23 15.74
C ARG A 61 0.74 1.71 16.07
N SER A 62 -0.15 2.20 16.93
CA SER A 62 -0.04 3.54 17.50
C SER A 62 1.35 3.75 18.13
N GLY A 63 1.98 4.88 17.80
CA GLY A 63 3.34 5.23 18.23
C GLY A 63 4.47 4.63 17.38
N GLN A 64 4.17 3.80 16.37
CA GLN A 64 5.19 3.34 15.42
C GLN A 64 5.40 4.34 14.28
N ASN A 65 6.62 4.32 13.73
CA ASN A 65 6.90 5.04 12.50
C ASN A 65 6.22 4.34 11.32
N TYR A 66 5.58 5.14 10.46
CA TYR A 66 5.01 4.63 9.21
C TYR A 66 6.09 4.07 8.29
N PRO A 67 5.94 2.83 7.81
CA PRO A 67 6.91 2.21 6.91
C PRO A 67 7.08 3.00 5.61
N LYS A 68 8.31 2.97 5.08
CA LYS A 68 8.66 3.52 3.76
C LYS A 68 9.22 2.42 2.87
N VAL A 69 8.81 2.40 1.61
CA VAL A 69 9.34 1.48 0.59
C VAL A 69 9.50 2.23 -0.73
N SER A 70 10.37 1.76 -1.62
CA SER A 70 10.44 2.33 -2.96
C SER A 70 9.11 2.10 -3.71
N VAL A 71 8.76 3.03 -4.62
CA VAL A 71 7.61 2.88 -5.52
C VAL A 71 7.63 1.53 -6.22
N ILE A 72 8.80 1.09 -6.71
CA ILE A 72 8.95 -0.19 -7.41
C ILE A 72 8.56 -1.37 -6.50
N LYS A 73 8.99 -1.36 -5.23
CA LYS A 73 8.61 -2.40 -4.27
C LYS A 73 7.12 -2.35 -3.94
N PHE A 74 6.55 -1.15 -3.83
CA PHE A 74 5.12 -0.98 -3.59
C PHE A 74 4.29 -1.54 -4.76
N LEU A 75 4.62 -1.20 -6.02
CA LEU A 75 3.92 -1.70 -7.22
C LEU A 75 4.03 -3.22 -7.40
N LYS A 76 5.17 -3.82 -7.05
CA LYS A 76 5.32 -5.28 -7.03
C LYS A 76 4.38 -5.94 -6.02
N TRP A 77 4.10 -5.27 -4.92
CA TRP A 77 3.20 -5.74 -3.87
C TRP A 77 1.71 -5.46 -4.19
N ALA A 78 1.40 -4.29 -4.75
CA ALA A 78 0.03 -3.81 -4.96
C ALA A 78 -0.68 -4.49 -6.14
N LYS A 79 -1.98 -4.75 -5.99
CA LYS A 79 -2.84 -5.35 -7.01
C LYS A 79 -3.88 -4.39 -7.56
N SER A 80 -4.61 -3.69 -6.68
CA SER A 80 -5.65 -2.76 -7.09
C SER A 80 -5.86 -1.69 -6.01
N ASP A 81 -6.45 -0.57 -6.41
CA ASP A 81 -6.96 0.46 -5.51
C ASP A 81 -8.33 0.04 -4.99
N VAL A 82 -8.47 -0.03 -3.67
CA VAL A 82 -9.67 -0.48 -2.95
C VAL A 82 -10.26 0.63 -2.09
N THR A 83 -9.88 1.90 -2.33
CA THR A 83 -10.30 3.05 -1.51
C THR A 83 -11.81 3.15 -1.38
N VAL A 84 -12.55 2.87 -2.45
CA VAL A 84 -14.03 2.90 -2.45
C VAL A 84 -14.68 1.77 -1.67
N GLU A 85 -13.94 0.70 -1.40
CA GLU A 85 -14.40 -0.46 -0.62
C GLU A 85 -14.08 -0.32 0.87
N MET A 86 -13.34 0.73 1.27
CA MET A 86 -12.91 0.91 2.65
C MET A 86 -14.08 1.32 3.55
N PRO A 87 -14.24 0.65 4.71
CA PRO A 87 -15.16 1.12 5.73
C PRO A 87 -14.68 2.45 6.32
N LYS A 88 -15.62 3.27 6.79
CA LYS A 88 -15.30 4.60 7.32
C LYS A 88 -14.53 4.49 8.63
N GLY A 89 -13.25 4.89 8.61
CA GLY A 89 -12.40 4.96 9.81
C GLY A 89 -11.88 3.61 10.30
N GLU A 90 -12.04 2.55 9.50
CA GLU A 90 -11.70 1.18 9.88
C GLU A 90 -10.95 0.48 8.74
N TRP A 91 -10.32 -0.66 9.01
CA TRP A 91 -9.72 -1.53 7.99
C TRP A 91 -10.72 -2.57 7.46
N ARG A 92 -10.56 -3.01 6.19
CA ARG A 92 -11.32 -4.14 5.67
C ARG A 92 -10.93 -5.43 6.41
N ILE A 93 -11.90 -6.33 6.58
CA ILE A 93 -11.70 -7.63 7.23
C ILE A 93 -11.97 -8.78 6.25
N GLU A 94 -11.31 -9.92 6.47
CA GLU A 94 -11.63 -11.20 5.80
C GLU A 94 -12.79 -11.94 6.48
#